data_AF-A0A164Y9Z1-F1
#
_entry.id   AF-A0A164Y9Z1-F1
#
_cell.length_a   1.000
_cell.length_b   1.000
_cell.length_c   1.000
_cell.angle_alpha   90.00
_cell.angle_beta   90.00
_cell.angle_gamma   90.00
#
_symmetry.space_group_name_H-M   'P 1'
#
loop_
_entity.id
_entity.type
_entity.pdbx_description
1 polymer ?
#
loop_
_entity_poly.entity_id
_entity_poly.type
_entity_poly.pdbx_seq_one_letter_code
_entity_poly.pdbx_strand_id
1 'polypeptide(L)' 'MSLVAKLYNNVLRRSSTYALAIVTGAFFFERGFDMATEHLYSEINKGKLWKDIKHNYVPAE' A
#
# COMPACT_ATOMS: atom_id res chain seq x y z
N MET A 1 0.35 30.64 -7.88
CA MET A 1 1.34 29.74 -7.22
C MET A 1 1.10 28.30 -7.66
N SER A 2 2.16 27.59 -8.05
CA SER A 2 2.12 26.16 -8.43
C SER A 2 1.70 25.25 -7.26
N LEU A 3 1.14 24.08 -7.56
CA LEU A 3 0.83 23.04 -6.58
C LEU A 3 2.07 22.62 -5.78
N VAL A 4 3.22 22.50 -6.44
CA VAL A 4 4.51 22.17 -5.80
C VAL A 4 4.91 23.27 -4.82
N ALA A 5 4.73 24.54 -5.20
CA ALA A 5 5.03 25.67 -4.31
C ALA A 5 4.09 25.70 -3.09
N LYS A 6 2.82 25.31 -3.24
CA LYS A 6 1.88 25.18 -2.11
C LYS A 6 2.27 24.02 -1.18
N LEU A 7 2.64 22.87 -1.74
CA LEU A 7 3.08 21.71 -0.97
C LEU A 7 4.35 22.02 -0.17
N TYR A 8 5.35 22.64 -0.81
CA TYR A 8 6.58 23.03 -0.16
C TYR A 8 6.33 23.99 1.01
N ASN A 9 5.62 25.09 0.75
CA ASN A 9 5.40 26.11 1.76
C ASN A 9 4.56 25.64 2.96
N ASN A 10 3.59 24.74 2.74
CA ASN A 10 2.66 24.32 3.77
C ASN A 10 3.10 23.05 4.52
N VAL A 11 3.84 22.15 3.86
CA VAL A 11 4.13 20.81 4.40
C VAL A 11 5.63 20.55 4.50
N LEU A 12 6.39 20.81 3.43
CA LEU A 12 7.79 20.36 3.34
C LEU A 12 8.81 21.36 3.91
N ARG A 13 8.43 22.62 4.13
CA ARG A 13 9.37 23.70 4.54
C ARG A 13 9.84 23.60 5.99
N ARG A 14 8.99 23.14 6.92
CA ARG A 14 9.36 22.98 8.34
C ARG A 14 9.68 21.52 8.62
N SER A 15 10.80 21.24 9.28
CA SER A 15 11.23 19.86 9.56
C SER A 15 10.21 19.06 10.38
N SER A 16 9.49 19.71 11.29
CA SER A 16 8.43 19.04 12.09
C SER A 16 7.24 18.61 11.25
N THR A 17 6.71 19.48 10.37
CA THR A 17 5.59 19.13 9.48
C THR A 17 6.03 18.16 8.39
N TYR A 18 7.29 18.25 7.95
CA TYR A 18 7.89 17.32 7.01
C TYR A 18 8.00 15.91 7.60
N ALA A 19 8.51 15.78 8.83
CA ALA A 19 8.59 14.50 9.52
C ALA A 19 7.20 13.88 9.73
N LEU A 20 6.22 14.68 10.15
CA LEU A 20 4.83 14.21 10.29
C LEU A 20 4.27 13.72 8.95
N ALA A 21 4.52 14.44 7.85
CA ALA A 21 4.08 14.04 6.52
C ALA A 21 4.70 12.72 6.07
N ILE A 22 5.99 12.50 6.36
CA ILE A 22 6.67 11.23 6.05
C ILE A 22 6.05 10.08 6.83
N VAL A 23 5.91 10.21 8.16
CA VAL A 23 5.37 9.12 9.00
C VAL A 23 3.95 8.77 8.59
N THR A 24 3.11 9.79 8.41
CA THR A 24 1.71 9.61 7.99
C THR A 24 1.65 9.00 6.59
N GLY A 25 2.46 9.51 5.66
CA GLY A 25 2.54 9.01 4.29
C GLY A 25 2.98 7.55 4.24
N ALA A 26 4.01 7.18 5.01
CA ALA A 26 4.51 5.81 5.11
C ALA A 26 3.44 4.84 5.61
N PHE A 27 2.72 5.21 6.69
CA PHE A 27 1.66 4.37 7.25
C PHE A 27 0.55 4.02 6.24
N PHE A 28 0.06 5.03 5.51
CA PHE A 28 -0.97 4.79 4.50
C PHE A 28 -0.40 4.12 3.24
N PHE A 29 0.83 4.44 2.86
CA PHE A 29 1.49 3.84 1.71
C PHE A 29 1.72 2.34 1.94
N GLU A 30 2.24 1.94 3.10
CA GLU A 30 2.46 0.53 3.46
C GLU A 30 1.19 -0.29 3.25
N ARG A 31 0.08 0.11 3.89
CA ARG A 31 -1.18 -0.64 3.79
C ARG A 31 -1.72 -0.70 2.35
N GLY A 32 -1.68 0.42 1.63
CA GLY A 32 -2.16 0.48 0.25
C GLY A 32 -1.30 -0.33 -0.71
N PHE A 33 0.02 -0.25 -0.56
CA PHE A 33 0.99 -0.96 -1.38
C PHE A 33 0.91 -2.47 -1.16
N ASP A 34 0.82 -2.93 0.09
CA ASP A 34 0.65 -4.36 0.41
C ASP A 34 -0.62 -4.93 -0.23
N MET A 35 -1.75 -4.23 -0.12
CA MET A 35 -3.00 -4.67 -0.74
C MET A 35 -2.90 -4.73 -2.27
N ALA A 36 -2.32 -3.70 -2.88
CA ALA A 36 -2.19 -3.62 -4.33
C ALA A 36 -1.27 -4.72 -4.87
N THR A 37 -0.13 -4.93 -4.21
CA THR A 37 0.86 -5.93 -4.62
C THR A 37 0.38 -7.35 -4.36
N GLU A 38 -0.27 -7.63 -3.22
CA GLU A 38 -0.90 -8.92 -2.96
C GLU A 38 -1.96 -9.24 -4.02
N HIS A 39 -2.81 -8.27 -4.37
CA HIS A 39 -3.82 -8.46 -5.41
C HIS A 39 -3.17 -8.75 -6.77
N LEU A 40 -2.19 -7.93 -7.18
CA LEU A 40 -1.47 -8.13 -8.43
C LEU A 40 -0.78 -9.50 -8.49
N TYR A 41 -0.09 -9.89 -7.41
CA TYR A 41 0.55 -11.19 -7.29
C TYR A 41 -0.44 -12.34 -7.39
N SER A 42 -1.61 -12.18 -6.76
CA SER A 42 -2.68 -13.16 -6.78
C SER A 42 -3.24 -13.39 -8.17
N GLU A 43 -3.53 -12.30 -8.90
CA GLU A 43 -4.07 -12.39 -10.25
C GLU A 43 -3.05 -12.99 -11.22
N ILE A 44 -1.77 -12.63 -11.10
CA ILE A 44 -0.70 -13.21 -11.94
C ILE A 44 -0.56 -14.72 -11.69
N ASN A 45 -0.74 -15.17 -10.45
CA ASN A 45 -0.54 -16.58 -10.05
C ASN A 45 -1.85 -17.34 -9.82
N LYS A 46 -2.95 -16.84 -10.38
CA LYS A 46 -4.28 -17.42 -10.21
C LYS A 46 -4.30 -18.89 -10.60
N GLY A 47 -4.87 -19.71 -9.72
CA GLY A 47 -4.97 -21.17 -9.87
C GLY A 47 -3.70 -21.93 -9.47
N LYS A 48 -2.61 -21.24 -9.11
CA LYS A 48 -1.37 -21.87 -8.63
C LYS A 48 -1.20 -21.69 -7.12
N LEU A 49 -1.83 -20.69 -6.53
CA LEU A 49 -1.67 -20.35 -5.13
C LEU A 49 -2.41 -21.37 -4.26
N TRP A 50 -1.88 -21.65 -3.06
CA TRP A 50 -2.55 -22.55 -2.12
C TRP A 50 -3.99 -22.12 -1.83
N LYS A 51 -4.24 -20.81 -1.68
CA LYS A 51 -5.59 -20.27 -1.47
C LYS A 51 -6.58 -20.61 -2.59
N ASP A 52 -6.09 -20.83 -3.81
CA ASP A 52 -6.94 -21.21 -4.95
C ASP A 52 -7.22 -22.72 -4.97
N ILE A 53 -6.23 -23.56 -4.60
CA ILE A 53 -6.33 -25.02 -4.71
C ILE A 53 -6.69 -25.73 -3.40
N LYS A 54 -6.71 -25.03 -2.26
CA LYS A 54 -6.93 -25.60 -0.93
C LYS A 54 -8.20 -26.45 -0.84
N HIS A 55 -9.26 -26.02 -1.53
CA HIS A 55 -10.56 -26.72 -1.55
C HIS A 55 -10.48 -28.15 -2.12
N ASN A 56 -9.44 -28.49 -2.86
CA ASN A 56 -9.23 -29.85 -3.38
C ASN A 56 -8.69 -30.83 -2.32
N TYR A 57 -8.16 -30.33 -1.21
CA TYR A 57 -7.37 -31.11 -0.27
C TYR A 57 -7.85 -31.03 1.18
N VAL A 58 -8.66 -30.03 1.50
CA VAL A 58 -9.20 -29.83 2.84
C VAL A 58 -10.72 -29.99 2.78
N PRO A 59 -11.31 -30.96 3.52
CA PRO A 59 -12.76 -31.07 3.66
C PRO A 59 -13.34 -29.74 4.13
N ALA A 60 -14.50 -29.36 3.60
CA ALA A 60 -15.22 -28.22 4.15
C ALA A 60 -15.47 -28.45 5.64
N GLU A 61 -15.10 -27.48 6.47
CA GLU A 61 -15.55 -27.40 7.87
C GLU A 61 -17.06 -27.18 7.93
#